data_AF-A0A349HQV7-F1
#
_entry.id   AF-A0A349HQV7-F1
#
_cell.length_a   1.000
_cell.length_b   1.000
_cell.length_c   1.000
_cell.angle_alpha   90.00
_cell.angle_beta   90.00
_cell.angle_gamma   90.00
#
_symmetry.space_group_name_H-M   'P 1'
#
loop_
_entity.id
_entity.type
_entity.pdbx_description
1 polymer ?
#
loop_
_entity_poly.entity_id
_entity_poly.type
_entity_poly.pdbx_seq_one_letter_code
_entity_poly.pdbx_strand_id
1 'polypeptide(L)'
;MNGSTIKKYQTYYFKVEPIKWRVLEEVDDTYTLLSEYIIDKQIFDNAFNNYERSEMREWLNNSFYNKSFSTLEKTRILTTIVDNSASTTISSSNPNACNNTNDKVYLLSYQEARSSTYGFTQNSARTSTTTDYARAIGVYMATDSKHYENGNWWLRSPYLFNEFYSNNIDDYGQINDYIVYTSAIGVRPVIRIIVSK
;
A
#
# COMPACT_ATOMS: atom_id res chain seq x y z
N MET A 1 2.04 -5.09 -18.90
CA MET A 1 2.26 -3.70 -19.38
C MET A 1 2.36 -3.72 -20.90
N ASN A 2 1.45 -3.04 -21.62
CA ASN A 2 1.52 -2.94 -23.09
C ASN A 2 2.03 -1.58 -23.58
N GLY A 3 2.44 -0.68 -22.67
CA GLY A 3 3.05 0.62 -22.99
C GLY A 3 2.14 1.62 -23.70
N SER A 4 0.84 1.35 -23.79
CA SER A 4 -0.10 2.20 -24.51
C SER A 4 -0.55 3.39 -23.66
N THR A 5 -0.61 4.60 -24.25
CA THR A 5 -1.10 5.80 -23.56
C THR A 5 -2.59 5.67 -23.21
N ILE A 6 -2.92 5.79 -21.92
CA ILE A 6 -4.30 5.80 -21.43
C ILE A 6 -4.92 7.19 -21.65
N LYS A 7 -6.12 7.23 -22.24
CA LYS A 7 -6.89 8.42 -22.60
C LYS A 7 -8.14 8.52 -21.74
N LYS A 8 -8.51 9.75 -21.39
CA LYS A 8 -9.75 10.04 -20.64
C LYS A 8 -10.98 9.67 -21.49
N TYR A 9 -12.04 9.15 -20.84
CA TYR A 9 -13.32 8.77 -21.44
C TYR A 9 -13.29 7.57 -22.41
N GLN A 10 -12.28 6.71 -22.31
CA GLN A 10 -12.18 5.47 -23.09
C GLN A 10 -12.38 4.25 -22.19
N THR A 11 -13.12 3.24 -22.69
CA THR A 11 -13.26 1.94 -22.01
C THR A 11 -12.04 1.09 -22.28
N TYR A 12 -11.46 0.54 -21.21
CA TYR A 12 -10.32 -0.36 -21.26
C TYR A 12 -10.68 -1.71 -20.64
N TYR A 13 -10.17 -2.78 -21.24
CA TYR A 13 -10.21 -4.13 -20.68
C TYR A 13 -8.78 -4.53 -20.32
N PHE A 14 -8.57 -4.91 -19.07
CA PHE A 14 -7.27 -5.36 -18.58
C PHE A 14 -7.31 -6.86 -18.35
N LYS A 15 -6.25 -7.54 -18.76
CA LYS A 15 -6.02 -8.93 -18.36
C LYS A 15 -5.71 -8.95 -16.86
N VAL A 16 -6.39 -9.83 -16.12
CA VAL A 16 -6.05 -10.09 -14.72
C VAL A 16 -4.79 -10.95 -14.71
N GLU A 17 -3.71 -10.41 -14.15
CA GLU A 17 -2.42 -11.10 -13.99
C GLU A 17 -2.17 -11.39 -12.51
N PRO A 18 -1.44 -12.47 -12.17
CA PRO A 18 -1.01 -12.71 -10.80
C PRO A 18 -0.25 -11.51 -10.24
N ILE A 19 -0.51 -11.17 -8.97
CA ILE A 19 0.21 -10.07 -8.30
C ILE A 19 1.68 -10.48 -8.15
N LYS A 20 2.58 -9.62 -8.62
CA LYS A 20 4.01 -9.79 -8.40
C LYS A 20 4.36 -9.25 -7.01
N TRP A 21 5.10 -10.03 -6.23
CA TRP A 21 5.45 -9.72 -4.85
C TRP A 21 6.97 -9.54 -4.68
N ARG A 22 7.35 -8.58 -3.84
CA ARG A 22 8.69 -8.38 -3.30
C ARG A 22 8.75 -8.99 -1.91
N VAL A 23 9.77 -9.80 -1.64
CA VAL A 23 10.05 -10.30 -0.30
C VAL A 23 10.67 -9.18 0.51
N LEU A 24 10.06 -8.82 1.63
CA LEU A 24 10.61 -7.85 2.59
C LEU A 24 11.37 -8.54 3.72
N GLU A 25 10.90 -9.72 4.13
CA GLU A 25 11.45 -10.47 5.25
C GLU A 25 11.07 -11.94 5.12
N GLU A 26 11.96 -12.81 5.61
CA GLU A 26 11.77 -14.24 5.78
C GLU A 26 12.18 -14.63 7.20
N VAL A 27 11.25 -15.22 7.95
CA VAL A 27 11.47 -15.74 9.31
C VAL A 27 10.66 -17.02 9.47
N ASP A 28 11.30 -18.12 9.85
CA ASP A 28 10.65 -19.40 10.18
C ASP A 28 9.57 -19.83 9.17
N ASP A 29 9.96 -20.01 7.89
CA ASP A 29 9.09 -20.35 6.75
C ASP A 29 7.94 -19.35 6.46
N THR A 30 7.94 -18.21 7.15
CA THR A 30 6.99 -17.12 6.94
C THR A 30 7.64 -16.01 6.15
N TYR A 31 6.92 -15.51 5.15
CA TYR A 31 7.37 -14.41 4.31
C TYR A 31 6.47 -13.20 4.46
N THR A 32 7.06 -12.03 4.68
CA THR A 32 6.38 -10.74 4.55
C THR A 32 6.59 -10.23 3.14
N LEU A 33 5.48 -10.01 2.41
CA LEU A 33 5.50 -9.69 0.99
C LEU A 33 4.81 -8.34 0.74
N LEU A 34 5.43 -7.47 -0.06
CA LEU A 34 4.85 -6.21 -0.56
C LEU A 34 4.58 -6.35 -2.06
N SER A 35 3.47 -5.84 -2.56
CA SER A 35 3.24 -5.84 -4.02
C SER A 35 4.35 -5.08 -4.74
N GLU A 36 4.89 -5.62 -5.82
CA GLU A 36 6.00 -4.99 -6.55
C GLU A 36 5.59 -3.64 -7.16
N TYR A 37 4.32 -3.53 -7.56
CA TYR A 37 3.74 -2.35 -8.21
C TYR A 37 2.63 -1.72 -7.37
N ILE A 38 2.22 -0.51 -7.76
CA ILE A 38 0.99 0.14 -7.32
C ILE A 38 -0.15 -0.43 -8.16
N ILE A 39 -1.01 -1.24 -7.53
CA ILE A 39 -1.92 -2.15 -8.25
C ILE A 39 -3.36 -1.68 -8.31
N ASP A 40 -3.78 -0.79 -7.42
CA ASP A 40 -5.16 -0.31 -7.35
C ASP A 40 -5.24 1.12 -6.80
N LYS A 41 -6.43 1.71 -6.86
CA LYS A 41 -6.76 3.04 -6.34
C LYS A 41 -7.82 2.90 -5.27
N GLN A 42 -7.53 3.44 -4.09
CA GLN A 42 -8.51 3.56 -3.02
C GLN A 42 -8.22 4.82 -2.21
N ILE A 43 -9.27 5.54 -1.80
CA ILE A 43 -9.11 6.62 -0.81
C ILE A 43 -8.68 5.99 0.52
N PHE A 44 -7.94 6.71 1.35
CA PHE A 44 -7.59 6.20 2.66
C PHE A 44 -8.86 6.05 3.52
N ASP A 45 -9.61 7.15 3.63
CA ASP A 45 -10.88 7.24 4.34
C ASP A 45 -11.61 8.51 3.90
N ASN A 46 -12.92 8.60 4.15
CA ASN A 46 -13.70 9.78 3.82
C ASN A 46 -13.63 10.88 4.90
N ALA A 47 -13.13 10.57 6.10
CA ALA A 47 -13.10 11.50 7.22
C ALA A 47 -11.74 11.58 7.90
N PHE A 48 -11.17 10.48 8.40
CA PHE A 48 -10.04 10.53 9.32
C PHE A 48 -8.92 9.54 8.98
N ASN A 49 -7.71 9.82 9.44
CA ASN A 49 -6.51 9.00 9.21
C ASN A 49 -6.39 7.77 10.12
N ASN A 50 -7.47 7.38 10.79
CA ASN A 50 -7.50 6.22 11.68
C ASN A 50 -7.55 4.92 10.86
N TYR A 51 -6.44 4.18 10.80
CA TYR A 51 -6.34 2.97 10.00
C TYR A 51 -7.29 1.84 10.44
N GLU A 52 -7.48 1.64 11.75
CA GLU A 52 -8.36 0.59 12.30
C GLU A 52 -9.78 0.67 11.73
N ARG A 53 -10.28 1.90 11.55
CA ARG A 53 -11.64 2.21 11.10
C ARG A 53 -11.74 2.70 9.65
N SER A 54 -10.62 2.71 8.93
CA SER A 54 -10.55 3.26 7.57
C SER A 54 -11.28 2.41 6.54
N GLU A 55 -11.89 3.07 5.55
CA GLU A 55 -12.40 2.42 4.34
C GLU A 55 -11.31 1.62 3.59
N MET A 56 -10.06 2.09 3.61
CA MET A 56 -8.91 1.37 3.06
C MET A 56 -8.74 -0.01 3.70
N ARG A 57 -8.73 -0.09 5.03
CA ARG A 57 -8.55 -1.35 5.75
C ARG A 57 -9.71 -2.31 5.49
N GLU A 58 -10.94 -1.80 5.49
CA GLU A 58 -12.13 -2.58 5.16
C GLU A 58 -12.03 -3.15 3.75
N TRP A 59 -11.69 -2.33 2.76
CA TRP A 59 -11.54 -2.76 1.38
C TRP A 59 -10.43 -3.81 1.21
N LEU A 60 -9.26 -3.61 1.85
CA LEU A 60 -8.12 -4.54 1.81
C LEU A 60 -8.51 -5.94 2.31
N ASN A 61 -9.20 -6.01 3.45
CA ASN A 61 -9.50 -7.28 4.13
C ASN A 61 -10.82 -7.93 3.66
N ASN A 62 -11.67 -7.18 2.95
CA ASN A 62 -12.89 -7.70 2.35
C ASN A 62 -12.77 -7.83 0.84
N SER A 63 -13.11 -6.76 0.09
CA SER A 63 -13.25 -6.79 -1.36
C SER A 63 -11.96 -7.20 -2.07
N PHE A 64 -10.82 -6.59 -1.70
CA PHE A 64 -9.54 -6.91 -2.29
C PHE A 64 -9.11 -8.35 -1.96
N TYR A 65 -9.05 -8.72 -0.68
CA TYR A 65 -8.68 -10.08 -0.27
C TYR A 65 -9.55 -11.15 -0.94
N ASN A 66 -10.86 -10.91 -1.05
CA ASN A 66 -11.76 -11.90 -1.61
C ASN A 66 -11.63 -12.09 -3.12
N LYS A 67 -11.31 -11.00 -3.84
CA LYS A 67 -11.19 -10.97 -5.30
C LYS A 67 -9.78 -11.35 -5.78
N SER A 68 -8.74 -10.96 -5.04
CA SER A 68 -7.35 -11.05 -5.49
C SER A 68 -6.70 -12.42 -5.25
N PHE A 69 -7.26 -13.22 -4.33
CA PHE A 69 -6.68 -14.51 -3.95
C PHE A 69 -7.67 -15.66 -4.14
N SER A 70 -7.19 -16.74 -4.72
CA SER A 70 -7.89 -18.02 -4.81
C SER A 70 -8.10 -18.66 -3.44
N THR A 71 -9.01 -19.63 -3.36
CA THR A 71 -9.22 -20.42 -2.13
C THR A 71 -7.91 -21.02 -1.61
N LEU A 72 -7.06 -21.53 -2.49
CA LEU A 72 -5.78 -22.14 -2.09
C LEU A 72 -4.81 -21.09 -1.53
N GLU A 73 -4.64 -19.94 -2.20
CA GLU A 73 -3.77 -18.87 -1.72
C GLU A 73 -4.24 -18.32 -0.37
N LYS A 74 -5.55 -18.15 -0.18
CA LYS A 74 -6.14 -17.73 1.10
C LYS A 74 -5.76 -18.66 2.26
N THR A 75 -5.56 -19.96 2.01
CA THR A 75 -5.11 -20.88 3.07
C THR A 75 -3.69 -20.60 3.56
N ARG A 76 -2.86 -19.95 2.73
CA ARG A 76 -1.45 -19.63 3.04
C ARG A 76 -1.29 -18.25 3.66
N ILE A 77 -2.26 -17.35 3.48
CA ILE A 77 -2.22 -15.99 4.05
C ILE A 77 -2.54 -16.02 5.54
N LEU A 78 -1.59 -15.57 6.34
CA LEU A 78 -1.68 -15.48 7.79
C LEU A 78 -2.51 -14.27 8.22
N THR A 79 -3.23 -14.42 9.34
CA THR A 79 -3.76 -13.25 10.05
C THR A 79 -2.63 -12.67 10.87
N THR A 80 -2.35 -11.39 10.68
CA THR A 80 -1.22 -10.69 11.29
C THR A 80 -1.73 -9.68 12.29
N ILE A 81 -1.13 -9.66 13.49
CA ILE A 81 -1.30 -8.53 14.40
C ILE A 81 -0.49 -7.37 13.82
N VAL A 82 -1.18 -6.36 13.30
CA VAL A 82 -0.57 -5.16 12.73
C VAL A 82 -0.47 -4.11 13.84
N ASP A 83 0.75 -3.71 14.19
CA ASP A 83 1.01 -2.71 15.22
C ASP A 83 0.73 -1.30 14.69
N ASN A 84 -0.39 -0.69 15.08
CA ASN A 84 -0.78 0.67 14.71
C ASN A 84 -0.47 1.70 15.80
N SER A 85 0.31 1.31 16.81
CA SER A 85 0.72 2.22 17.87
C SER A 85 1.61 3.34 17.34
N ALA A 86 1.75 4.39 18.14
CA ALA A 86 2.57 5.56 17.84
C ALA A 86 4.03 5.19 17.50
N SER A 87 4.55 4.08 18.03
CA SER A 87 5.90 3.58 17.76
C SER A 87 6.17 3.33 16.27
N THR A 88 5.13 3.01 15.50
CA THR A 88 5.22 2.74 14.05
C THR A 88 5.00 3.98 13.18
N THR A 89 4.74 5.13 13.79
CA THR A 89 4.53 6.41 13.10
C THR A 89 5.81 7.27 13.10
N ILE A 90 5.74 8.51 12.60
CA ILE A 90 6.85 9.47 12.68
C ILE A 90 7.26 9.84 14.11
N SER A 91 6.35 9.74 15.07
CA SER A 91 6.58 10.10 16.48
C SER A 91 6.02 9.04 17.41
N SER A 92 6.81 8.61 18.39
CA SER A 92 6.39 7.67 19.44
C SER A 92 5.27 8.20 20.35
N SER A 93 4.85 9.45 20.18
CA SER A 93 3.73 10.08 20.89
C SER A 93 2.66 10.64 19.93
N ASN A 94 2.51 10.06 18.74
CA ASN A 94 1.51 10.49 17.77
C ASN A 94 0.08 10.29 18.30
N PRO A 95 -0.72 11.36 18.48
CA PRO A 95 -2.04 11.27 19.08
C PRO A 95 -3.08 10.66 18.14
N ASN A 96 -2.78 10.56 16.84
CA ASN A 96 -3.67 10.00 15.83
C ASN A 96 -3.47 8.48 15.64
N ALA A 97 -2.49 7.88 16.33
CA ALA A 97 -2.32 6.43 16.34
C ALA A 97 -3.58 5.71 16.84
N CYS A 98 -3.76 4.46 16.45
CA CYS A 98 -4.96 3.69 16.78
C CYS A 98 -4.62 2.30 17.34
N ASN A 99 -5.65 1.51 17.66
CA ASN A 99 -5.41 0.16 18.17
C ASN A 99 -4.82 -0.75 17.10
N ASN A 100 -4.12 -1.77 17.57
CA ASN A 100 -3.62 -2.84 16.72
C ASN A 100 -4.79 -3.62 16.11
N THR A 101 -4.57 -4.10 14.88
CA THR A 101 -5.59 -4.82 14.09
C THR A 101 -5.14 -6.25 13.80
N ASN A 102 -6.09 -7.10 13.41
CA ASN A 102 -5.83 -8.45 12.93
C ASN A 102 -6.16 -8.52 11.45
N ASP A 103 -5.14 -8.43 10.59
CA ASP A 103 -5.31 -8.21 9.16
C ASP A 103 -4.71 -9.35 8.33
N LYS A 104 -5.38 -9.70 7.23
CA LYS A 104 -4.88 -10.59 6.17
C LYS A 104 -4.07 -9.81 5.14
N VAL A 105 -4.51 -8.60 4.86
CA VAL A 105 -3.87 -7.66 3.92
C VAL A 105 -3.80 -6.29 4.59
N TYR A 106 -2.64 -5.65 4.53
CA TYR A 106 -2.41 -4.36 5.19
C TYR A 106 -1.48 -3.46 4.37
N LEU A 107 -1.21 -2.25 4.84
CA LEU A 107 -0.20 -1.35 4.27
C LEU A 107 1.02 -1.25 5.18
N LEU A 108 2.18 -0.89 4.64
CA LEU A 108 3.34 -0.58 5.48
C LEU A 108 3.08 0.65 6.36
N SER A 109 3.63 0.66 7.56
CA SER A 109 3.75 1.86 8.39
C SER A 109 4.87 2.80 7.93
N TYR A 110 4.91 3.99 8.54
CA TYR A 110 6.00 4.95 8.43
C TYR A 110 7.35 4.31 8.78
N GLN A 111 7.45 3.58 9.90
CA GLN A 111 8.71 2.96 10.31
C GLN A 111 9.09 1.78 9.43
N GLU A 112 8.13 0.94 9.03
CA GLU A 112 8.40 -0.17 8.11
C GLU A 112 8.89 0.34 6.74
N ALA A 113 8.32 1.43 6.23
CA ALA A 113 8.79 2.07 5.01
C ALA A 113 10.21 2.65 5.15
N ARG A 114 10.74 2.84 6.36
CA ARG A 114 12.11 3.30 6.62
C ARG A 114 13.06 2.18 7.02
N SER A 115 12.57 0.94 7.10
CA SER A 115 13.34 -0.19 7.59
C SER A 115 14.41 -0.60 6.57
N SER A 116 15.68 -0.54 6.98
CA SER A 116 16.79 -1.09 6.18
C SER A 116 16.71 -2.62 6.10
N THR A 117 16.10 -3.29 7.09
CA THR A 117 15.79 -4.73 7.03
C THR A 117 14.88 -5.05 5.85
N TYR A 118 13.91 -4.18 5.56
CA TYR A 118 13.03 -4.31 4.38
C TYR A 118 13.66 -3.75 3.09
N GLY A 119 14.95 -3.38 3.13
CA GLY A 119 15.70 -2.85 1.99
C GLY A 119 15.44 -1.38 1.68
N PHE A 120 14.73 -0.63 2.52
CA PHE A 120 14.40 0.78 2.28
C PHE A 120 15.51 1.75 2.73
N THR A 121 16.71 1.57 2.20
CA THR A 121 17.92 2.34 2.60
C THR A 121 17.97 3.77 2.04
N GLN A 122 17.22 4.07 0.98
CA GLN A 122 17.19 5.38 0.32
C GLN A 122 15.85 5.59 -0.39
N ASN A 123 15.56 6.82 -0.83
CA ASN A 123 14.26 7.16 -1.44
C ASN A 123 13.93 6.28 -2.66
N SER A 124 14.90 6.02 -3.54
CA SER A 124 14.68 5.17 -4.72
C SER A 124 14.35 3.70 -4.40
N ALA A 125 14.58 3.24 -3.17
CA ALA A 125 14.14 1.90 -2.76
C ALA A 125 12.63 1.84 -2.48
N ARG A 126 12.00 2.98 -2.19
CA ARG A 126 10.56 3.12 -1.91
C ARG A 126 9.72 3.49 -3.13
N THR A 127 10.33 3.98 -4.20
CA THR A 127 9.62 4.27 -5.44
C THR A 127 8.97 3.02 -6.00
N SER A 128 7.82 3.18 -6.65
CA SER A 128 7.08 2.08 -7.27
C SER A 128 6.35 2.58 -8.49
N THR A 129 6.38 1.80 -9.56
CA THR A 129 5.60 2.09 -10.76
C THR A 129 4.15 1.70 -10.61
N THR A 130 3.29 2.39 -11.36
CA THR A 130 1.86 2.14 -11.45
C THR A 130 1.54 1.11 -12.51
N THR A 131 0.58 0.21 -12.23
CA THR A 131 0.04 -0.68 -13.26
C THR A 131 -0.83 0.08 -14.25
N ASP A 132 -1.00 -0.44 -15.47
CA ASP A 132 -1.90 0.13 -16.49
C ASP A 132 -3.34 0.30 -15.95
N TYR A 133 -3.80 -0.67 -15.15
CA TYR A 133 -5.11 -0.63 -14.49
C TYR A 133 -5.19 0.52 -13.47
N ALA A 134 -4.23 0.61 -12.55
CA ALA A 134 -4.18 1.69 -11.55
C ALA A 134 -4.19 3.08 -12.21
N ARG A 135 -3.40 3.27 -13.27
CA ARG A 135 -3.39 4.50 -14.07
C ARG A 135 -4.75 4.80 -14.68
N ALA A 136 -5.39 3.80 -15.27
CA ALA A 136 -6.68 3.96 -15.94
C ALA A 136 -7.83 4.31 -15.00
N ILE A 137 -7.75 3.91 -13.73
CA ILE A 137 -8.75 4.28 -12.73
C ILE A 137 -8.40 5.57 -11.96
N GLY A 138 -7.26 6.20 -12.23
CA GLY A 138 -6.94 7.56 -11.79
C GLY A 138 -5.80 7.70 -10.77
N VAL A 139 -4.98 6.67 -10.54
CA VAL A 139 -3.76 6.83 -9.74
C VAL A 139 -2.79 7.79 -10.47
N TYR A 140 -2.19 8.72 -9.72
CA TYR A 140 -1.16 9.62 -10.22
C TYR A 140 0.03 8.83 -10.77
N MET A 141 0.56 9.31 -11.89
CA MET A 141 1.77 8.79 -12.51
C MET A 141 2.66 9.97 -12.90
N ALA A 142 3.90 9.93 -12.45
CA ALA A 142 4.94 10.86 -12.87
C ALA A 142 5.26 10.68 -14.37
N THR A 143 5.44 11.81 -15.05
CA THR A 143 5.68 11.89 -16.50
C THR A 143 7.03 12.50 -16.85
N ASP A 144 7.79 12.95 -15.85
CA ASP A 144 9.17 13.37 -16.07
C ASP A 144 10.07 12.16 -16.36
N SER A 145 11.21 12.41 -16.99
CA SER A 145 12.10 11.35 -17.46
C SER A 145 12.80 10.57 -16.34
N LYS A 146 12.91 11.11 -15.12
CA LYS A 146 13.64 10.47 -14.01
C LYS A 146 12.75 9.53 -13.20
N HIS A 147 11.47 9.85 -13.08
CA HIS A 147 10.50 9.10 -12.28
C HIS A 147 9.35 8.54 -13.11
N TYR A 148 9.52 8.44 -14.43
CA TYR A 148 8.50 7.96 -15.35
C TYR A 148 7.83 6.66 -14.85
N GLU A 149 6.50 6.66 -14.87
CA GLU A 149 5.62 5.59 -14.36
C GLU A 149 5.49 5.46 -12.83
N ASN A 150 6.33 6.13 -12.05
CA ASN A 150 6.19 6.12 -10.59
C ASN A 150 4.90 6.79 -10.17
N GLY A 151 4.31 6.31 -9.08
CA GLY A 151 3.14 6.93 -8.46
C GLY A 151 3.28 7.02 -6.95
N ASN A 152 2.28 7.66 -6.36
CA ASN A 152 2.19 7.81 -4.92
C ASN A 152 1.45 6.60 -4.34
N TRP A 153 1.86 6.11 -3.16
CA TRP A 153 1.18 5.00 -2.50
C TRP A 153 1.04 5.20 -0.99
N TRP A 154 -0.09 4.76 -0.45
CA TRP A 154 -0.47 4.97 0.95
C TRP A 154 0.37 4.17 1.94
N LEU A 155 0.62 4.77 3.10
CA LEU A 155 1.04 4.09 4.33
C LEU A 155 -0.14 4.05 5.31
N ARG A 156 -0.14 3.08 6.23
CA ARG A 156 -1.18 3.02 7.29
C ARG A 156 -0.96 4.02 8.43
N SER A 157 0.21 4.64 8.51
CA SER A 157 0.54 5.55 9.60
C SER A 157 -0.15 6.92 9.42
N PRO A 158 -0.82 7.42 10.46
CA PRO A 158 -1.49 8.71 10.43
C PRO A 158 -0.48 9.86 10.47
N TYR A 159 -0.80 10.96 9.79
CA TYR A 159 -0.04 12.20 9.96
C TYR A 159 -0.24 12.79 11.36
N LEU A 160 0.83 13.28 11.95
CA LEU A 160 0.87 13.72 13.35
C LEU A 160 0.02 14.97 13.62
N PHE A 161 0.05 15.94 12.70
CA PHE A 161 -0.45 17.29 12.96
C PHE A 161 -1.87 17.53 12.44
N ASN A 162 -2.42 16.60 11.65
CA ASN A 162 -3.75 16.76 11.06
C ASN A 162 -4.40 15.39 10.83
N GLU A 163 -5.52 15.14 11.52
CA GLU A 163 -6.29 13.89 11.42
C GLU A 163 -6.92 13.68 10.03
N PHE A 164 -7.02 14.72 9.20
CA PHE A 164 -7.49 14.64 7.82
C PHE A 164 -6.39 14.18 6.84
N TYR A 165 -5.17 13.92 7.30
CA TYR A 165 -4.03 13.56 6.45
C TYR A 165 -3.42 12.22 6.90
N SER A 166 -3.06 11.37 5.94
CA SER A 166 -2.33 10.12 6.20
C SER A 166 -0.99 10.13 5.47
N ASN A 167 -0.01 9.37 5.98
CA ASN A 167 1.28 9.31 5.32
C ASN A 167 1.23 8.52 4.01
N ASN A 168 2.05 8.94 3.05
CA ASN A 168 2.23 8.25 1.78
C ASN A 168 3.71 8.30 1.37
N ILE A 169 4.07 7.45 0.41
CA ILE A 169 5.28 7.60 -0.38
C ILE A 169 4.94 8.33 -1.67
N ASP A 170 5.74 9.32 -2.06
CA ASP A 170 5.61 9.99 -3.35
C ASP A 170 6.40 9.29 -4.47
N ASP A 171 6.28 9.81 -5.69
CA ASP A 171 6.95 9.30 -6.89
C ASP A 171 8.49 9.44 -6.86
N TYR A 172 9.03 10.27 -5.96
CA TYR A 172 10.46 10.39 -5.64
C TYR A 172 10.90 9.40 -4.55
N GLY A 173 9.97 8.73 -3.89
CA GLY A 173 10.21 7.83 -2.78
C GLY A 173 10.35 8.54 -1.43
N GLN A 174 9.96 9.80 -1.30
CA GLN A 174 9.90 10.51 -0.02
C GLN A 174 8.64 10.15 0.75
N ILE A 175 8.73 10.15 2.08
CA ILE A 175 7.53 10.03 2.92
C ILE A 175 6.94 11.43 3.10
N ASN A 176 5.71 11.60 2.65
CA ASN A 176 4.92 12.81 2.82
C ASN A 176 3.62 12.49 3.54
N ASP A 177 2.73 13.46 3.59
CA ASP A 177 1.35 13.32 4.01
C ASP A 177 0.40 13.88 2.94
N TYR A 178 -0.80 13.32 2.88
CA TYR A 178 -1.83 13.79 1.97
C TYR A 178 -3.22 13.56 2.55
N ILE A 179 -4.17 14.38 2.07
CA ILE A 179 -5.56 14.35 2.53
C ILE A 179 -6.22 12.99 2.27
N VAL A 180 -6.88 12.42 3.28
CA VAL A 180 -7.33 11.02 3.30
C VAL A 180 -8.31 10.64 2.20
N TYR A 181 -9.13 11.60 1.74
CA TYR A 181 -10.14 11.38 0.71
C TYR A 181 -9.63 11.62 -0.72
N THR A 182 -8.31 11.83 -0.92
CA THR A 182 -7.76 11.95 -2.27
C THR A 182 -7.92 10.63 -3.04
N SER A 183 -8.23 10.75 -4.33
CA SER A 183 -8.32 9.60 -5.24
C SER A 183 -7.07 9.42 -6.12
N ALA A 184 -6.01 10.22 -5.90
CA ALA A 184 -4.81 10.17 -6.75
C ALA A 184 -3.72 9.22 -6.22
N ILE A 185 -3.84 8.72 -4.99
CA ILE A 185 -2.84 7.86 -4.37
C ILE A 185 -3.28 6.39 -4.52
N GLY A 186 -2.34 5.54 -4.90
CA GLY A 186 -2.60 4.12 -5.11
C GLY A 186 -2.25 3.24 -3.91
N VAL A 187 -2.45 1.94 -4.10
CA VAL A 187 -2.30 0.93 -3.06
C VAL A 187 -1.15 -0.02 -3.38
N ARG A 188 -0.29 -0.26 -2.37
CA ARG A 188 0.65 -1.39 -2.34
C ARG A 188 0.34 -2.29 -1.15
N PRO A 189 -0.44 -3.37 -1.32
CA PRO A 189 -0.76 -4.26 -0.21
C PRO A 189 0.47 -5.04 0.27
N VAL A 190 0.40 -5.39 1.55
CA VAL A 190 1.31 -6.29 2.24
C VAL A 190 0.53 -7.52 2.68
N ILE A 191 1.12 -8.70 2.52
CA ILE A 191 0.61 -9.97 3.05
C ILE A 191 1.71 -10.71 3.79
N ARG A 192 1.34 -11.52 4.78
CA ARG A 192 2.22 -12.54 5.37
C ARG A 192 1.74 -13.91 4.96
N ILE A 193 2.65 -14.75 4.48
CA ILE A 193 2.34 -16.12 4.05
C ILE A 193 3.22 -17.13 4.75
N ILE A 194 2.73 -18.36 4.89
CA ILE A 194 3.52 -19.51 5.35
C ILE A 194 3.68 -20.52 4.21
N VAL A 195 4.90 -21.00 3.98
CA VAL A 195 5.19 -21.95 2.88
C VAL A 195 4.98 -23.40 3.30
N SER A 196 5.35 -23.77 4.52
CA SER A 196 5.11 -25.10 5.10
C SER A 196 3.74 -25.17 5.81
N LYS A 197 2.99 -26.23 5.55
CA LYS A 197 1.83 -26.65 6.34
C LYS A 197 1.88 -28.15 6.52
#